data_AF-A0A8T7L726-F1
#
_entry.id   AF-A0A8T7L726-F1
#
_cell.length_a   1.000
_cell.length_b   1.000
_cell.length_c   1.000
_cell.angle_alpha   90.00
_cell.angle_beta   90.00
_cell.angle_gamma   90.00
#
_symmetry.space_group_name_H-M   'P 1'
#
loop_
_entity.id
_entity.type
_entity.pdbx_description
1 polymer ?
#
loop_
_entity_poly.entity_id
_entity_poly.type
_entity_poly.pdbx_seq_one_letter_code
_entity_poly.pdbx_strand_id
1 'polypeptide(L)' 'YEFYQKLGYTIIGVMPDANGRGKPDIYMAKRIG' A
#
# COMPACT_ATOMS: atom_id res chain seq x y z
N TYR A 1 -1.25 0.48 9.41
CA TYR A 1 -1.69 -0.46 8.37
C TYR A 1 -3.18 -0.79 8.44
N GLU A 2 -3.79 -0.84 9.63
CA GLU A 2 -5.22 -1.18 9.78
C GLU A 2 -6.24 -0.18 9.18
N PHE A 3 -5.91 1.12 9.11
CA PHE A 3 -6.88 2.14 8.67
C PHE A 3 -7.41 1.85 7.26
N TYR A 4 -6.51 1.68 6.29
CA TYR A 4 -6.88 1.40 4.90
C TYR A 4 -7.51 0.02 4.73
N GLN A 5 -7.11 -0.97 5.52
CA GLN A 5 -7.77 -2.29 5.54
C GLN A 5 -9.22 -2.20 6.03
N LYS A 6 -9.49 -1.42 7.09
CA LYS A 6 -10.84 -1.15 7.59
C LYS A 6 -11.71 -0.42 6.56
N LEU A 7 -11.11 0.40 5.70
CA LEU A 7 -11.78 1.05 4.57
C LEU A 7 -11.96 0.13 3.35
N GLY A 8 -11.47 -1.11 3.39
CA GLY A 8 -11.60 -2.11 2.33
C GLY A 8 -10.49 -2.07 1.27
N TYR A 9 -9.37 -1.42 1.54
CA TYR A 9 -8.19 -1.46 0.67
C TYR A 9 -7.30 -2.66 1.04
N THR A 10 -6.71 -3.29 0.03
CA THR A 10 -5.79 -4.42 0.18
C THR A 10 -4.40 -4.06 -0.34
N ILE A 11 -3.34 -4.64 0.22
CA ILE A 11 -2.00 -4.54 -0.40
C ILE A 11 -2.05 -5.20 -1.77
N ILE A 12 -1.55 -4.49 -2.77
CA ILE A 12 -1.38 -4.98 -4.13
C ILE A 12 0.08 -5.03 -4.58
N GLY A 13 0.99 -4.42 -3.81
CA GLY A 13 2.41 -4.44 -4.13
C GLY A 13 3.26 -3.60 -3.19
N VAL A 14 4.57 -3.68 -3.38
CA VAL A 14 5.57 -2.90 -2.64
C VAL A 14 6.64 -2.40 -3.60
N MET A 15 7.10 -1.15 -3.41
CA MET A 15 8.24 -0.57 -4.11
C MET A 15 9.38 -0.37 -3.10
N PRO A 16 10.46 -1.18 -3.14
CA PRO A 16 11.46 -1.23 -2.06
C PRO A 16 12.21 0.07 -1.73
N ASP A 17 12.44 0.94 -2.72
CA ASP A 17 13.29 2.13 -2.57
C ASP A 17 12.61 3.42 -3.08
N ALA A 18 11.28 3.49 -3.00
CA ALA A 18 10.49 4.62 -3.52
C ALA A 18 10.92 5.97 -2.92
N ASN A 19 11.26 5.98 -1.64
CA ASN A 19 11.64 7.19 -0.89
C ASN A 19 13.14 7.24 -0.56
N GLY A 20 13.96 6.54 -1.34
CA GLY A 20 15.39 6.35 -1.10
C GLY A 20 15.70 4.94 -0.56
N ARG A 21 17.00 4.63 -0.49
CA ARG A 21 17.49 3.28 -0.17
C ARG A 21 16.96 2.77 1.18
N GLY A 22 16.28 1.64 1.17
CA GLY A 22 15.69 1.00 2.35
C GLY A 22 14.38 1.65 2.84
N LYS A 23 13.79 2.56 2.06
CA LYS A 23 12.50 3.18 2.39
C LYS A 23 11.43 2.73 1.39
N PRO A 24 10.77 1.60 1.68
CA PRO A 24 9.76 1.05 0.79
C PRO A 24 8.46 1.82 0.88
N ASP A 25 7.78 1.92 -0.26
CA ASP A 25 6.36 2.29 -0.32
C ASP A 25 5.48 1.06 -0.52
N ILE A 26 4.29 1.10 0.06
CA ILE A 26 3.29 0.05 0.00
C ILE A 26 2.11 0.54 -0.83
N TYR A 27 1.79 -0.19 -1.89
CA TYR A 27 0.64 0.09 -2.73
C TYR A 27 -0.60 -0.62 -2.20
N MET A 28 -1.67 0.14 -2.02
CA MET A 28 -2.96 -0.34 -1.57
C MET A 28 -4.06 0.05 -2.57
N ALA A 29 -4.97 -0.88 -2.89
CA ALA A 29 -6.08 -0.62 -3.80
C ALA A 29 -7.41 -1.18 -3.29
N LYS A 30 -8.50 -0.59 -3.78
CA LYS A 30 -9.88 -1.02 -3.51
C LYS A 30 -10.68 -0.94 -4.81
N ARG A 31 -11.45 -1.98 -5.13
CA ARG A 31 -12.41 -1.94 -6.24
C ARG A 31 -13.63 -1.11 -5.82
N ILE A 32 -13.97 -0.08 -6.58
CA ILE A 32 -15.03 0.88 -6.20
C ILE A 32 -16.44 0.43 -6.62
N GLY A 33 -16.55 -0.47 -7.60
CA GLY A 33 -17.86 -1.00 -8.03
C GLY A 33 -18.60 -0.06 -8.95
#